data_AF-A0A8T3QLL4-F1
#
_entry.id   AF-A0A8T3QLL4-F1
#
_cell.length_a   1.000
_cell.length_b   1.000
_cell.length_c   1.000
_cell.angle_alpha   90.00
_cell.angle_beta   90.00
_cell.angle_gamma   90.00
#
_symmetry.space_group_name_H-M   'P 1'
#
loop_
_entity.id
_entity.type
_entity.pdbx_description
1 polymer ?
#
loop_
_entity_poly.entity_id
_entity_poly.type
_entity_poly.pdbx_seq_one_letter_code
_entity_poly.pdbx_strand_id
1 'polypeptide(L)'
;MATDFALFLRRFLTAHLAGLRGYSTNTIVSYRDAFKLLICYFRDERSIPPEKLTLELIDAAAITGFLDWLHTSRHNSASTSNQRL
;
A
#
# COMPACT_ATOMS: atom_id res chain seq x y z
N MET A 1 11.20 9.28 11.22
CA MET A 1 12.49 8.67 10.75
C MET A 1 12.23 8.16 9.35
N ALA A 2 13.13 8.33 8.38
CA ALA A 2 12.87 8.06 6.95
C ALA A 2 12.39 6.62 6.58
N THR A 3 12.27 5.70 7.54
CA THR A 3 11.91 4.28 7.35
C THR A 3 10.75 3.81 8.23
N ASP A 4 10.00 4.71 8.88
CA ASP A 4 8.87 4.32 9.74
C ASP A 4 7.83 3.48 8.98
N PHE A 5 7.49 3.87 7.75
CA PHE A 5 6.52 3.16 6.92
C PHE A 5 6.91 1.69 6.70
N ALA A 6 8.16 1.42 6.30
CA ALA A 6 8.62 0.05 6.06
C ALA A 6 8.58 -0.81 7.33
N LEU A 7 8.91 -0.23 8.48
CA LEU A 7 8.87 -0.92 9.77
C LEU A 7 7.43 -1.25 10.19
N PHE A 8 6.51 -0.30 10.07
CA PHE A 8 5.09 -0.51 10.39
C PHE A 8 4.41 -1.46 9.41
N LEU A 9 4.72 -1.36 8.11
CA LEU A 9 4.20 -2.27 7.08
C LEU A 9 4.61 -3.72 7.37
N ARG A 10 5.88 -3.96 7.72
CA ARG A 10 6.34 -5.30 8.12
C ARG A 10 5.56 -5.80 9.32
N ARG A 11 5.44 -5.00 10.39
CA ARG A 11 4.71 -5.39 11.60
C ARG A 11 3.23 -5.67 11.31
N PHE A 12 2.59 -4.88 10.45
CA PHE A 12 1.21 -5.06 10.07
C PHE A 12 1.01 -6.40 9.33
N LEU A 13 1.83 -6.70 8.33
CA LEU A 13 1.74 -7.95 7.56
C LEU A 13 2.04 -9.19 8.43
N THR A 14 3.07 -9.14 9.27
CA THR A 14 3.53 -10.34 10.01
C THR A 14 2.90 -10.52 11.38
N ALA A 15 2.69 -9.45 12.15
CA ALA A 15 2.17 -9.56 13.50
C ALA A 15 0.66 -9.36 13.55
N HIS A 16 0.13 -8.41 12.78
CA HIS A 16 -1.30 -8.08 12.83
C HIS A 16 -2.15 -9.00 11.95
N LEU A 17 -1.86 -9.09 10.65
CA LEU A 17 -2.68 -9.87 9.72
C LEU A 17 -2.49 -11.38 9.91
N ALA A 18 -1.22 -11.84 10.00
CA ALA A 18 -0.93 -13.25 10.19
C ALA A 18 -1.15 -13.72 11.64
N GLY A 19 -0.75 -12.91 12.62
CA GLY A 19 -0.81 -13.29 14.04
C GLY A 19 -2.16 -13.05 14.71
N LEU A 20 -2.64 -11.80 14.71
CA LEU A 20 -3.84 -11.40 15.48
C LEU A 20 -5.15 -11.69 14.76
N ARG A 21 -5.20 -11.46 13.45
CA ARG A 21 -6.44 -11.61 12.66
C ARG A 21 -6.61 -12.99 12.04
N GLY A 22 -5.54 -13.80 11.98
CA GLY A 22 -5.58 -15.16 11.41
C GLY A 22 -6.02 -15.20 9.95
N TYR A 23 -5.76 -14.14 9.17
CA TYR A 23 -6.19 -14.09 7.78
C TYR A 23 -5.47 -15.13 6.92
N SER A 24 -6.15 -15.59 5.86
CA SER A 24 -5.56 -16.53 4.91
C SER A 24 -4.30 -15.97 4.25
N THR A 25 -3.39 -16.86 3.83
CA THR A 25 -2.19 -16.48 3.06
C THR A 25 -2.55 -15.65 1.83
N ASN A 26 -3.66 -15.95 1.16
CA ASN A 26 -4.13 -15.21 -0.01
C ASN A 26 -4.51 -13.77 0.34
N THR A 27 -5.15 -13.55 1.50
CA THR A 27 -5.48 -12.21 1.99
C THR A 27 -4.20 -11.42 2.29
N ILE A 28 -3.23 -12.03 2.98
CA ILE A 28 -1.94 -11.37 3.30
C ILE A 28 -1.18 -11.00 2.01
N VAL A 29 -1.17 -11.90 1.02
CA VAL A 29 -0.59 -11.66 -0.30
C VAL A 29 -1.28 -10.50 -1.02
N SER A 30 -2.62 -10.46 -0.97
CA SER A 30 -3.41 -9.37 -1.55
C SER A 30 -3.04 -8.00 -0.93
N TYR A 31 -2.97 -7.91 0.40
CA TYR A 31 -2.53 -6.70 1.10
C TYR A 31 -1.10 -6.32 0.73
N ARG A 32 -0.16 -7.28 0.74
CA ARG A 32 1.24 -7.04 0.34
C ARG A 32 1.32 -6.45 -1.07
N ASP A 33 0.54 -6.99 -2.01
CA ASP A 33 0.57 -6.54 -3.39
C ASP A 33 -0.08 -5.16 -3.55
N ALA A 34 -1.09 -4.81 -2.75
CA ALA A 34 -1.62 -3.45 -2.66
C ALA A 34 -0.57 -2.44 -2.17
N PHE A 35 0.17 -2.77 -1.10
CA PHE A 35 1.25 -1.89 -0.60
C PHE A 35 2.41 -1.75 -1.59
N LYS A 36 2.74 -2.80 -2.37
CA LYS A 36 3.72 -2.67 -3.46
C LYS A 36 3.26 -1.65 -4.51
N LEU A 37 1.98 -1.65 -4.87
CA LEU A 37 1.44 -0.68 -5.83
C LEU A 37 1.50 0.75 -5.27
N LEU A 38 1.19 0.93 -3.98
CA LEU A 38 1.34 2.22 -3.31
C LEU A 38 2.78 2.72 -3.37
N ILE A 39 3.76 1.85 -3.08
CA ILE A 39 5.19 2.20 -3.17
C ILE A 39 5.58 2.58 -4.61
N CYS A 40 5.11 1.84 -5.61
CA CYS A 40 5.35 2.18 -7.01
C CYS A 40 4.74 3.53 -7.38
N TYR A 41 3.51 3.83 -6.95
CA TYR A 41 2.87 5.13 -7.17
C TYR A 41 3.70 6.29 -6.61
N PHE A 42 4.19 6.17 -5.37
CA PHE A 42 5.04 7.20 -4.78
C PHE A 42 6.35 7.38 -5.55
N ARG A 43 6.96 6.30 -6.03
CA ARG A 43 8.18 6.35 -6.84
C ARG A 43 7.94 6.98 -8.20
N ASP A 44 6.92 6.53 -8.92
CA ASP A 44 6.71 6.83 -10.34
C ASP A 44 6.00 8.18 -10.53
N GLU A 45 4.97 8.49 -9.72
CA GLU A 45 4.17 9.72 -9.86
C GLU A 45 4.69 10.86 -8.97
N ARG A 46 5.25 10.55 -7.81
CA ARG A 46 5.72 11.56 -6.84
C ARG A 46 7.23 11.69 -6.77
N SER A 47 7.99 10.86 -7.50
CA SER A 47 9.46 10.82 -7.44
C SER A 47 10.02 10.62 -6.02
N ILE A 48 9.25 9.96 -5.15
CA ILE A 48 9.64 9.66 -3.77
C ILE A 48 10.16 8.21 -3.74
N PRO A 49 11.48 8.00 -3.53
CA PRO A 49 12.01 6.65 -3.46
C PRO A 49 11.49 5.93 -2.21
N PRO A 50 11.36 4.59 -2.23
CA PRO A 50 10.81 3.82 -1.12
C PRO A 50 11.53 4.04 0.22
N GLU A 51 12.83 4.34 0.17
CA GLU A 51 13.68 4.60 1.34
C GLU A 51 13.43 5.96 2.02
N LYS A 52 12.68 6.85 1.36
CA LYS A 52 12.25 8.15 1.90
C LYS A 52 10.75 8.19 2.18
N LEU A 53 10.02 7.11 1.90
CA LEU A 53 8.59 7.03 2.13
C LEU A 53 8.32 6.88 3.64
N THR A 54 7.65 7.85 4.22
CA THR A 54 7.21 7.88 5.62
C THR A 54 5.69 7.84 5.67
N LEU A 55 5.12 7.45 6.82
CA LEU A 55 3.67 7.47 7.04
C LEU A 55 3.07 8.87 6.90
N GLU A 56 3.84 9.91 7.23
CA GLU A 56 3.39 11.31 7.10
C GLU A 56 3.10 11.71 5.65
N LEU A 57 3.76 11.08 4.67
CA LEU A 57 3.52 11.30 3.25
C LEU A 57 2.24 10.59 2.75
N ILE A 58 1.67 9.70 3.55
CA ILE A 58 0.46 8.94 3.24
C ILE A 58 -0.74 9.69 3.85
N ASP A 59 -1.09 10.81 3.23
CA ASP A 59 -2.27 11.60 3.57
C ASP A 59 -3.47 11.28 2.66
N ALA A 60 -4.62 11.91 2.92
CA ALA A 60 -5.83 11.71 2.13
C ALA A 60 -5.64 12.07 0.65
N ALA A 61 -4.80 13.08 0.34
CA ALA A 61 -4.53 13.47 -1.05
C ALA A 61 -3.65 12.44 -1.76
N ALA A 62 -2.69 11.85 -1.06
CA ALA A 62 -1.87 10.75 -1.56
C ALA A 62 -2.69 9.50 -1.85
N ILE A 63 -3.59 9.12 -0.93
CA ILE A 63 -4.48 7.98 -1.15
C ILE A 63 -5.46 8.25 -2.31
N THR A 64 -6.03 9.45 -2.39
CA THR A 64 -6.94 9.80 -3.50
C THR A 64 -6.21 9.77 -4.85
N GLY A 65 -5.01 10.35 -4.93
CA GLY A 65 -4.20 10.30 -6.14
C GLY A 65 -3.74 8.89 -6.51
N PHE A 66 -3.43 8.05 -5.52
CA PHE A 66 -3.13 6.63 -5.73
C PHE A 66 -4.32 5.86 -6.33
N LEU A 67 -5.53 6.10 -5.83
CA LEU A 67 -6.75 5.47 -6.34
C LEU A 67 -7.04 5.90 -7.78
N ASP A 68 -6.89 7.19 -8.09
CA ASP A 68 -7.02 7.70 -9.46
C ASP A 68 -5.97 7.06 -10.40
N TRP A 69 -4.71 7.00 -9.96
CA TRP A 69 -3.63 6.36 -10.70
C TRP A 69 -3.89 4.87 -10.97
N LEU A 70 -4.46 4.15 -10.00
CA LEU A 70 -4.85 2.74 -10.19
C LEU A 70 -5.93 2.59 -11.27
N HIS A 71 -6.88 3.52 -11.34
CA HIS A 71 -7.94 3.52 -12.34
C HIS A 71 -7.40 3.87 -13.73
N THR A 72 -6.54 4.87 -13.83
CA THR A 72 -6.03 5.41 -15.11
C THR A 72 -4.90 4.57 -15.69
N SER A 73 -3.90 4.19 -14.89
CA SER A 73 -2.68 3.52 -15.38
C SER A 73 -2.79 2.00 -15.46
N ARG A 74 -3.67 1.39 -14.66
CA ARG A 74 -3.80 -0.08 -14.57
C ARG A 74 -5.15 -0.61 -15.07
N HIS A 75 -6.10 0.28 -15.42
CA HIS A 75 -7.47 -0.06 -15.80
C HIS A 75 -8.17 -1.02 -14.82
N ASN A 76 -7.75 -1.02 -13.55
CA ASN A 76 -8.37 -1.86 -12.55
C ASN A 76 -9.76 -1.29 -12.25
N SER A 77 -10.79 -2.14 -12.36
CA SER A 77 -12.14 -1.77 -11.94
C SER A 77 -12.17 -1.46 -10.44
N ALA A 78 -13.04 -0.53 -10.03
CA ALA A 78 -13.25 -0.17 -8.63
C ALA A 78 -13.47 -1.40 -7.72
N SER A 79 -14.07 -2.47 -8.25
CA SER A 79 -14.28 -3.74 -7.54
C SER A 79 -12.99 -4.49 -7.21
N THR A 80 -11.95 -4.41 -8.05
CA THR A 80 -10.63 -5.03 -7.80
C THR A 80 -9.83 -4.23 -6.76
N SER A 81 -10.02 -2.90 -6.73
CA SER A 81 -9.46 -2.03 -5.69
C SER A 81 -10.14 -2.24 -4.34
N ASN A 82 -11.46 -2.42 -4.33
CA ASN A 82 -12.23 -2.57 -3.09
C ASN A 82 -12.04 -3.93 -2.39
N GLN A 83 -11.61 -4.97 -3.11
CA GLN A 83 -11.20 -6.25 -2.51
C GLN A 83 -9.81 -6.19 -1.83
N ARG A 84 -9.11 -5.07 -1.94
CA ARG A 84 -7.72 -4.87 -1.48
C ARG A 84 -7.56 -3.81 -0.39
N LEU A 85 -8.64 -3.11 -0.01
CA LEU A 85 -8.73 -2.24 1.16
C LEU A 85 -9.25 -3.07 2.34
#